data_AF-A0AAV9W043-F1
#
_entry.id   AF-A0AAV9W043-F1
#
_cell.length_a   1.000
_cell.length_b   1.000
_cell.length_c   1.000
_cell.angle_alpha   90.00
_cell.angle_beta   90.00
_cell.angle_gamma   90.00
#
_symmetry.space_group_name_H-M   'P 1'
#
loop_
_entity.id
_entity.type
_entity.pdbx_description
1 polymer ?
#
loop_
_entity_poly.entity_id
_entity_poly.type
_entity_poly.pdbx_seq_one_letter_code
_entity_poly.pdbx_strand_id
1 'polypeptide(L)'
;MVSIPRIAARQLYRGDNDPAPYRTILADNPTLLISWWATGCSLAIILVRCFGRYVRTMRLFRDDQWVLLSIIPLLIRLSLAHVVLKFGTNNTQSELLNDEEVRRREIGSQALLAARVFFVIYIWIQKFCITEFYQRLTTQFWKGVYDVGLKVVRWGLLVTMVVSIISTFVECQPFDQ
;
A
#
# COMPACT_ATOMS: atom_id res chain seq x y z
N MET A 1 -4.19 5.60 34.37
CA MET A 1 -4.00 6.34 33.11
C MET A 1 -2.50 6.53 32.93
N VAL A 2 -1.82 5.57 32.29
CA VAL A 2 -0.36 5.56 32.17
C VAL A 2 0.01 6.28 30.88
N SER A 3 0.61 7.46 30.99
CA SER A 3 1.18 8.20 29.87
C SER A 3 2.45 7.49 29.41
N ILE A 4 2.33 6.64 28.40
CA ILE A 4 3.48 6.05 27.72
C ILE A 4 4.19 7.20 26.99
N PRO A 5 5.46 7.53 27.33
CA PRO A 5 6.20 8.54 26.60
C PRO A 5 6.39 8.05 25.16
N ARG A 6 5.92 8.83 24.18
CA ARG A 6 5.95 8.52 22.74
C ARG A 6 7.34 8.17 22.19
N ILE A 7 8.39 8.46 22.95
CA ILE A 7 9.79 8.22 22.61
C ILE A 7 10.21 6.75 22.84
N ALA A 8 9.67 6.09 23.87
CA ALA A 8 10.11 4.74 24.27
C ALA A 8 9.73 3.65 23.24
N ALA A 9 8.62 3.81 22.52
CA ALA A 9 8.18 2.82 21.54
C ALA A 9 9.03 2.81 20.25
N ARG A 10 9.72 3.92 19.91
CA ARG A 10 10.62 4.01 18.74
C ARG A 10 12.01 3.43 18.99
N GLN A 11 12.38 3.19 20.25
CA GLN A 11 13.74 2.83 20.67
C GLN A 11 13.94 1.33 20.91
N LEU A 12 12.90 0.50 20.78
CA LEU A 12 12.95 -0.93 21.14
C LEU A 12 13.85 -1.83 20.25
N TYR A 13 14.53 -1.28 19.23
CA TYR A 13 15.45 -2.03 18.35
C TYR A 13 16.79 -1.35 18.05
N ARG A 14 17.13 -0.22 18.70
CA ARG A 14 18.28 0.59 18.28
C ARG A 14 19.33 0.70 19.38
N GLY A 15 20.28 -0.25 19.39
CA GLY A 15 21.48 -0.20 20.23
C GLY A 15 22.53 0.81 19.75
N ASP A 16 22.54 1.14 18.45
CA ASP A 16 23.44 2.12 17.85
C ASP A 16 22.64 3.28 17.25
N ASN A 17 22.89 4.50 17.71
CA ASN A 17 22.30 5.72 17.18
C ASN A 17 22.79 6.06 15.76
N ASP A 18 23.55 5.17 15.12
CA ASP A 18 24.07 5.38 13.79
C ASP A 18 22.96 5.27 12.71
N PRO A 19 23.04 6.10 11.64
CA PRO A 19 22.20 5.93 10.47
C PRO A 19 22.41 4.55 9.84
N ALA A 20 21.42 4.03 9.12
CA ALA A 20 21.56 2.74 8.47
C ALA A 20 22.76 2.76 7.51
N PRO A 21 23.57 1.67 7.47
CA PRO A 21 24.72 1.61 6.57
C PRO A 21 24.25 1.75 5.12
N TYR A 22 25.06 2.41 4.30
CA TYR A 22 24.79 2.57 2.88
C TYR A 22 24.59 1.18 2.23
N ARG A 23 23.40 0.94 1.69
CA ARG A 23 23.11 -0.26 0.90
C ARG A 23 23.41 -0.01 -0.57
N THR A 24 24.13 -0.95 -1.19
CA THR A 24 24.39 -0.96 -2.62
C THR A 24 23.17 -1.51 -3.37
N ILE A 25 22.99 -1.11 -4.62
CA ILE A 25 21.89 -1.59 -5.49
C ILE A 25 21.89 -3.13 -5.58
N LEU A 26 23.08 -3.76 -5.58
CA LEU A 26 23.20 -5.22 -5.59
C LEU A 26 22.54 -5.88 -4.37
N ALA A 27 22.59 -5.25 -3.20
CA ALA A 27 21.98 -5.77 -1.98
C ALA A 27 20.43 -5.66 -2.00
N ASP A 28 19.88 -4.76 -2.82
CA ASP A 28 18.44 -4.54 -2.93
C ASP A 28 17.77 -5.32 -4.07
N ASN A 29 18.56 -5.88 -5.00
CA ASN A 29 18.11 -6.80 -6.05
C ASN A 29 17.19 -7.95 -5.56
N PRO A 30 17.47 -8.68 -4.46
CA PRO A 30 16.56 -9.72 -3.99
C PRO A 30 15.19 -9.16 -3.58
N THR A 31 15.16 -8.00 -2.91
CA THR A 31 13.93 -7.32 -2.52
C THR A 31 13.12 -6.88 -3.74
N LEU A 32 13.82 -6.36 -4.76
CA LEU A 32 13.23 -5.97 -6.03
C LEU A 32 12.60 -7.17 -6.74
N LEU A 33 13.33 -8.29 -6.84
CA LEU A 33 12.82 -9.52 -7.45
C LEU A 33 11.56 -10.04 -6.75
N ILE A 34 11.58 -10.10 -5.42
CA ILE A 34 10.44 -10.57 -4.62
C ILE A 34 9.22 -9.64 -4.81
N SER A 35 9.42 -8.32 -4.80
CA SER A 35 8.33 -7.36 -4.99
C SER A 35 7.70 -7.44 -6.39
N TRP A 36 8.51 -7.61 -7.44
CA TRP A 36 8.05 -7.83 -8.81
C TRP A 36 7.30 -9.15 -8.94
N TRP A 37 7.85 -10.22 -8.36
CA TRP A 37 7.23 -11.55 -8.37
C TRP A 37 5.86 -11.54 -7.68
N ALA A 38 5.78 -11.02 -6.45
CA ALA A 38 4.54 -10.96 -5.69
C ALA A 38 3.46 -10.12 -6.42
N THR A 39 3.87 -9.00 -7.02
CA THR A 39 2.95 -8.15 -7.80
C THR A 39 2.49 -8.85 -9.08
N GLY A 40 3.40 -9.55 -9.77
CA GLY A 40 3.09 -10.37 -10.94
C GLY A 40 2.10 -11.48 -10.62
N CYS A 41 2.31 -12.23 -9.54
CA CYS A 41 1.36 -13.24 -9.07
C CYS A 41 0.00 -12.63 -8.72
N SER A 42 -0.03 -11.50 -8.01
CA SER A 42 -1.30 -10.81 -7.70
C SER A 42 -2.04 -10.38 -8.97
N LEU A 43 -1.33 -9.84 -9.95
CA LEU A 43 -1.92 -9.42 -11.23
C LEU A 43 -2.47 -10.63 -11.99
N ALA A 44 -1.71 -11.73 -12.05
CA ALA A 44 -2.15 -12.97 -12.68
C ALA A 44 -3.42 -13.52 -12.03
N ILE A 45 -3.52 -13.53 -10.70
CA ILE A 45 -4.72 -13.97 -9.97
C ILE A 45 -5.94 -13.11 -10.34
N ILE A 46 -5.78 -11.77 -10.37
CA ILE A 46 -6.87 -10.86 -10.75
C ILE A 46 -7.31 -11.12 -12.19
N LEU A 47 -6.37 -11.25 -13.12
CA LEU A 47 -6.67 -11.48 -14.54
C LEU A 47 -7.32 -12.85 -14.78
N VAL A 48 -6.78 -13.92 -14.21
CA VAL A 48 -7.35 -15.28 -14.31
C VAL A 48 -8.77 -15.30 -13.75
N ARG A 49 -9.01 -14.64 -12.61
CA ARG A 49 -10.36 -14.51 -12.03
C ARG A 49 -11.32 -13.80 -12.98
N CYS A 50 -10.96 -12.62 -13.49
CA CYS A 50 -11.82 -11.82 -14.36
C CYS A 50 -12.06 -12.52 -15.70
N PHE A 51 -11.00 -13.02 -16.33
CA PHE A 51 -11.08 -13.67 -17.63
C PHE A 51 -11.80 -15.02 -17.56
N GLY A 52 -11.52 -15.84 -16.55
CA GLY A 52 -12.22 -17.11 -16.35
C GLY A 52 -13.72 -16.92 -16.14
N ARG A 53 -14.11 -15.87 -15.41
CA ARG A 53 -15.53 -15.52 -15.23
C ARG A 53 -16.15 -14.95 -16.51
N TYR A 54 -15.42 -14.13 -17.24
CA TYR A 54 -15.84 -13.57 -18.52
C TYR A 54 -16.12 -14.67 -19.54
N VAL A 55 -15.22 -15.64 -19.70
CA VAL A 55 -15.40 -16.80 -20.60
C VAL A 55 -16.65 -17.62 -20.21
N ARG A 56 -16.89 -17.82 -18.91
CA ARG A 56 -18.03 -18.62 -18.44
C ARG A 56 -19.38 -17.90 -18.54
N THR A 57 -19.42 -16.59 -18.30
CA THR A 57 -20.67 -15.85 -18.08
C THR A 57 -20.99 -14.86 -19.19
N MET A 58 -20.03 -14.53 -20.05
CA MET A 58 -20.10 -13.49 -21.09
C MET A 58 -20.58 -12.12 -20.56
N ARG A 59 -20.45 -11.90 -19.25
CA ARG A 59 -20.88 -10.67 -18.55
C ARG A 59 -19.86 -10.32 -17.48
N LEU A 60 -19.49 -9.04 -17.44
CA LEU A 60 -18.67 -8.46 -16.38
C LEU A 60 -19.58 -7.92 -15.28
N PHE A 61 -19.41 -8.39 -14.05
CA PHE A 61 -20.20 -7.87 -12.93
C PHE A 61 -19.53 -6.65 -12.31
N ARG A 62 -20.28 -5.85 -11.55
CA ARG A 62 -19.75 -4.64 -10.88
C ARG A 62 -18.58 -4.94 -9.94
N ASP A 63 -18.58 -6.11 -9.28
CA ASP A 63 -17.46 -6.55 -8.45
C ASP A 63 -16.17 -6.77 -9.28
N ASP A 64 -16.30 -7.29 -10.51
CA ASP A 64 -15.17 -7.46 -11.41
C ASP A 64 -14.63 -6.11 -11.92
N GLN A 65 -15.49 -5.09 -12.03
CA GLN A 65 -15.04 -3.73 -12.41
C GLN A 65 -14.19 -3.09 -11.31
N TRP A 66 -14.57 -3.26 -10.03
CA TRP A 66 -13.79 -2.75 -8.90
C TRP A 66 -12.44 -3.45 -8.77
N VAL A 67 -12.38 -4.78 -8.94
CA VAL A 67 -11.11 -5.51 -8.90
C VAL A 67 -10.20 -5.12 -10.06
N LEU A 68 -10.76 -4.89 -11.26
CA LEU A 68 -9.99 -4.42 -12.41
C LEU A 68 -9.45 -3.00 -12.18
N LEU A 69 -10.26 -2.11 -11.61
CA LEU A 69 -9.84 -0.75 -11.23
C LEU A 69 -8.64 -0.78 -10.27
N SER A 70 -8.57 -1.77 -9.37
CA SER A 70 -7.47 -1.92 -8.42
C SER A 70 -6.11 -2.22 -9.06
N ILE A 71 -6.07 -2.65 -10.33
CA ILE A 71 -4.81 -2.89 -11.05
C ILE A 71 -4.01 -1.58 -11.20
N ILE A 72 -4.70 -0.45 -11.37
CA ILE A 72 -4.06 0.86 -11.54
C ILE A 72 -3.17 1.22 -10.33
N PRO A 73 -3.69 1.31 -9.09
CA PRO A 73 -2.85 1.60 -7.94
C PRO A 73 -1.82 0.51 -7.64
N LEU A 74 -2.09 -0.75 -8.00
CA LEU A 74 -1.11 -1.84 -7.87
C LEU A 74 0.13 -1.61 -8.75
N LEU A 75 -0.07 -1.25 -10.02
CA LEU A 75 1.02 -0.98 -10.95
C LEU A 75 1.77 0.31 -10.61
N ILE A 76 1.05 1.35 -10.18
CA ILE A 76 1.68 2.60 -9.71
C ILE A 76 2.56 2.34 -8.48
N ARG A 77 2.09 1.54 -7.52
CA ARG A 77 2.92 1.15 -6.38
C ARG A 77 4.18 0.41 -6.83
N LEU A 78 4.09 -0.50 -7.81
CA LEU A 78 5.24 -1.25 -8.31
C LEU A 78 6.28 -0.33 -8.96
N SER A 79 5.83 0.62 -9.80
CA SER A 79 6.74 1.56 -10.45
C SER A 79 7.43 2.48 -9.43
N LEU A 80 6.68 2.99 -8.44
CA LEU A 80 7.24 3.78 -7.36
C LEU A 80 8.20 2.98 -6.48
N ALA A 81 7.88 1.72 -6.15
CA ALA A 81 8.77 0.86 -5.37
C ALA A 81 10.09 0.57 -6.12
N HIS A 82 10.03 0.40 -7.44
CA HIS A 82 11.23 0.24 -8.27
C HIS A 82 12.11 1.50 -8.22
N VAL A 83 11.50 2.69 -8.33
CA VAL A 83 12.16 3.99 -8.20
C VAL A 83 12.82 4.12 -6.82
N VAL A 84 12.12 3.77 -5.75
CA VAL A 84 12.64 3.83 -4.36
C VAL A 84 13.82 2.90 -4.16
N LEU A 85 13.78 1.67 -4.69
CA LEU A 85 14.89 0.72 -4.57
C LEU A 85 16.10 1.14 -5.40
N LYS A 86 15.89 1.82 -6.54
CA LYS A 86 16.98 2.31 -7.39
C LYS A 86 17.63 3.58 -6.84
N PHE A 87 16.83 4.53 -6.36
CA PHE A 87 17.30 5.83 -5.85
C PHE A 87 17.56 5.85 -4.35
N GLY A 88 17.10 4.85 -3.59
CA GLY A 88 17.16 4.74 -2.13
C GLY A 88 16.46 5.87 -1.38
N THR A 89 16.61 5.91 -0.06
CA THR A 89 15.91 6.86 0.83
C THR A 89 16.88 7.61 1.73
N ASN A 90 16.44 8.70 2.35
CA ASN A 90 17.25 9.58 3.21
C ASN A 90 17.59 8.99 4.60
N ASN A 91 17.55 7.67 4.78
CA ASN A 91 17.81 7.00 6.08
C ASN A 91 19.26 6.50 6.23
N THR A 92 20.17 6.90 5.32
CA THR A 92 21.57 6.46 5.29
C THR A 92 22.52 7.57 5.72
N GLN A 93 23.74 7.21 6.12
CA GLN A 93 24.79 8.18 6.48
C GLN A 93 24.99 9.22 5.36
N SER A 94 24.70 10.48 5.64
CA SER A 94 24.70 11.59 4.68
C SER A 94 26.08 12.23 4.48
N GLU A 95 27.06 11.90 5.33
CA GLU A 95 28.37 12.59 5.41
C GLU A 95 29.32 12.32 4.23
N LEU A 96 28.98 11.36 3.34
CA LEU A 96 29.81 10.98 2.19
C LEU A 96 29.12 11.19 0.83
N LEU A 97 27.96 11.85 0.79
CA LEU A 97 27.15 11.97 -0.43
C LEU A 97 27.45 13.25 -1.22
N ASN A 98 27.52 13.12 -2.54
CA ASN A 98 27.61 14.24 -3.48
C ASN A 98 26.24 14.92 -3.65
N ASP A 99 26.19 16.20 -4.06
CA ASP A 99 24.94 16.98 -4.19
C ASP A 99 23.89 16.31 -5.12
N GLU A 100 24.36 15.65 -6.17
CA GLU A 100 23.52 14.88 -7.11
C GLU A 100 22.89 13.63 -6.46
N GLU A 101 23.56 13.04 -5.47
CA GLU A 101 23.05 11.88 -4.73
C GLU A 101 22.02 12.31 -3.70
N VAL A 102 22.21 13.46 -3.06
CA VAL A 102 21.22 14.06 -2.15
C VAL A 102 19.89 14.29 -2.88
N ARG A 103 19.92 14.86 -4.09
CA ARG A 103 18.70 15.06 -4.90
C ARG A 103 17.98 13.74 -5.23
N ARG A 104 18.73 12.68 -5.57
CA ARG A 104 18.16 11.36 -5.84
C ARG A 104 17.49 10.76 -4.60
N ARG A 105 18.06 10.94 -3.41
CA ARG A 105 17.48 10.48 -2.14
C ARG A 105 16.21 11.24 -1.77
N GLU A 106 16.13 12.54 -2.07
CA GLU A 106 14.92 13.34 -1.88
C GLU A 106 13.75 12.80 -2.73
N ILE A 107 14.01 12.57 -4.02
CA ILE A 107 13.03 11.98 -4.95
C ILE A 107 12.61 10.59 -4.47
N GLY A 108 13.56 9.77 -4.00
CA GLY A 108 13.26 8.44 -3.45
C GLY A 108 12.39 8.49 -2.19
N SER A 109 12.60 9.45 -1.29
CA SER A 109 11.76 9.64 -0.11
C SER A 109 10.32 10.05 -0.48
N GLN A 110 10.17 11.00 -1.41
CA GLN A 110 8.87 11.42 -1.92
C GLN A 110 8.14 10.26 -2.64
N ALA A 111 8.86 9.49 -3.46
CA ALA A 111 8.32 8.32 -4.14
C ALA A 111 7.86 7.22 -3.16
N LEU A 112 8.58 7.04 -2.04
CA LEU A 112 8.19 6.08 -1.00
C LEU A 112 6.86 6.49 -0.35
N LEU A 113 6.70 7.78 -0.01
CA LEU A 113 5.45 8.29 0.55
C LEU A 113 4.28 8.06 -0.42
N ALA A 114 4.47 8.40 -1.69
CA ALA A 114 3.48 8.14 -2.73
C ALA A 114 3.15 6.63 -2.84
N ALA A 115 4.16 5.76 -2.82
CA ALA A 115 3.97 4.30 -2.91
C ALA A 115 3.09 3.75 -1.77
N ARG A 116 3.22 4.30 -0.56
CA ARG A 116 2.38 3.95 0.59
C ARG A 116 0.93 4.38 0.38
N VAL A 117 0.70 5.60 -0.12
CA VAL A 117 -0.66 6.09 -0.40
C VAL A 117 -1.35 5.21 -1.45
N PHE A 118 -0.68 4.88 -2.55
CA PHE A 118 -1.25 3.99 -3.58
C PHE A 118 -1.52 2.58 -3.06
N PHE A 119 -0.72 2.09 -2.11
CA PHE A 119 -0.99 0.80 -1.46
C PHE A 119 -2.24 0.81 -0.59
N VAL A 120 -2.43 1.87 0.19
CA VAL A 120 -3.66 2.07 0.97
C VAL A 120 -4.85 2.11 0.02
N ILE A 121 -4.78 2.87 -1.07
CA ILE A 121 -5.86 2.90 -2.07
C ILE A 121 -6.13 1.49 -2.63
N TYR A 122 -5.09 0.74 -3.00
CA TYR A 122 -5.23 -0.64 -3.50
C TYR A 122 -5.95 -1.55 -2.49
N ILE A 123 -5.51 -1.58 -1.23
CA ILE A 123 -6.10 -2.44 -0.19
C ILE A 123 -7.58 -2.08 0.03
N TRP A 124 -7.94 -0.80 0.01
CA TRP A 124 -9.32 -0.39 0.26
C TRP A 124 -10.23 -0.72 -0.92
N ILE A 125 -9.78 -0.56 -2.16
CA ILE A 125 -10.54 -1.02 -3.34
C ILE A 125 -10.79 -2.54 -3.25
N GLN A 126 -9.80 -3.32 -2.82
CA GLN A 126 -9.96 -4.76 -2.60
C GLN A 126 -11.02 -5.08 -1.53
N LYS A 127 -11.03 -4.37 -0.40
CA LYS A 127 -12.07 -4.51 0.64
C LYS A 127 -13.46 -4.15 0.11
N PHE A 128 -13.58 -3.09 -0.70
CA PHE A 128 -14.84 -2.74 -1.37
C PHE A 128 -15.30 -3.83 -2.33
N CYS A 129 -14.40 -4.39 -3.15
CA CYS A 129 -14.70 -5.51 -4.04
C CYS A 129 -15.25 -6.73 -3.27
N ILE A 130 -14.62 -7.08 -2.15
CA ILE A 130 -15.06 -8.20 -1.30
C ILE A 130 -16.46 -7.93 -0.73
N THR A 131 -16.73 -6.69 -0.32
CA THR A 131 -18.02 -6.28 0.22
C THR A 131 -19.15 -6.37 -0.82
N GLU A 132 -18.90 -5.96 -2.07
CA GLU A 132 -19.83 -6.15 -3.20
C GLU A 132 -20.09 -7.64 -3.50
N PHE A 133 -19.04 -8.45 -3.46
CA PHE A 133 -19.15 -9.90 -3.65
C PHE A 133 -20.01 -10.55 -2.55
N TYR A 134 -19.78 -10.19 -1.29
CA TYR A 134 -20.60 -10.67 -0.18
C TYR A 134 -22.05 -10.21 -0.29
N GLN A 135 -22.30 -8.97 -0.74
CA GLN A 135 -23.67 -8.50 -0.96
C GLN A 135 -24.41 -9.42 -1.92
N ARG A 136 -23.78 -9.77 -3.05
CA ARG A 136 -24.40 -10.67 -4.03
C ARG A 136 -24.75 -12.04 -3.42
N LEU A 137 -23.88 -12.59 -2.58
CA LEU A 137 -24.11 -13.91 -1.96
C LEU A 137 -25.21 -13.87 -0.89
N THR A 138 -25.26 -12.81 -0.09
CA THR A 138 -26.08 -12.79 1.13
C THR A 138 -27.47 -12.19 0.93
N THR A 139 -27.65 -11.37 -0.11
CA THR A 139 -28.96 -10.81 -0.51
C THR A 139 -30.00 -11.90 -0.83
N GLN A 140 -29.56 -13.13 -1.13
CA GLN A 140 -30.45 -14.27 -1.37
C GLN A 140 -31.18 -14.75 -0.09
N PHE A 141 -30.61 -14.57 1.10
CA PHE A 141 -31.13 -15.18 2.33
C PHE A 141 -31.65 -14.19 3.39
N TRP A 142 -31.07 -12.98 3.53
CA TRP A 142 -31.37 -12.07 4.65
C TRP A 142 -31.38 -10.58 4.24
N LYS A 143 -32.44 -10.10 3.55
CA LYS A 143 -32.44 -8.75 2.93
C LYS A 143 -32.42 -7.57 3.94
N GLY A 144 -33.26 -7.56 4.97
CA GLY A 144 -33.52 -6.35 5.78
C GLY A 144 -32.35 -5.90 6.67
N VAL A 145 -31.84 -6.79 7.52
CA VAL A 145 -30.74 -6.47 8.46
C VAL A 145 -29.40 -6.29 7.72
N TYR A 146 -29.20 -7.07 6.66
CA TYR A 146 -27.95 -7.07 5.91
C TYR A 146 -27.74 -5.77 5.11
N ASP A 147 -28.80 -5.20 4.53
CA ASP A 147 -28.68 -3.94 3.78
C ASP A 147 -28.23 -2.77 4.67
N VAL A 148 -28.65 -2.74 5.93
CA VAL A 148 -28.20 -1.75 6.90
C VAL A 148 -26.74 -2.01 7.30
N GLY A 149 -26.41 -3.25 7.65
CA GLY A 149 -25.03 -3.64 7.99
C GLY A 149 -24.03 -3.33 6.87
N LEU A 150 -24.40 -3.60 5.62
CA LEU A 150 -23.56 -3.33 4.46
C LEU A 150 -23.32 -1.84 4.24
N LYS A 151 -24.34 -1.00 4.44
CA LYS A 151 -24.18 0.47 4.40
C LYS A 151 -23.21 0.94 5.47
N VAL A 152 -23.34 0.43 6.70
CA VAL A 152 -22.43 0.75 7.82
C VAL A 152 -20.99 0.34 7.49
N VAL A 153 -20.79 -0.89 7.00
CA VAL A 153 -19.46 -1.38 6.60
C VAL A 153 -18.86 -0.55 5.48
N ARG A 154 -19.64 -0.18 4.45
CA ARG A 154 -19.17 0.68 3.35
C ARG A 154 -18.74 2.06 3.84
N TRP A 155 -19.54 2.69 4.69
CA TRP A 155 -19.16 3.98 5.29
C TRP A 155 -17.93 3.84 6.20
N GLY A 156 -17.87 2.79 7.01
CA GLY A 156 -16.70 2.48 7.83
C GLY A 156 -15.43 2.26 6.99
N LEU A 157 -15.54 1.60 5.83
CA LEU A 157 -14.44 1.43 4.89
C LEU A 157 -13.98 2.77 4.31
N LEU A 158 -14.91 3.66 3.94
CA LEU A 158 -14.54 5.00 3.46
C LEU A 158 -13.83 5.81 4.56
N VAL A 159 -14.36 5.80 5.78
CA VAL A 159 -13.76 6.52 6.92
C VAL A 159 -12.36 5.97 7.22
N THR A 160 -12.22 4.65 7.31
CA THR A 160 -10.91 4.03 7.56
C THR A 160 -9.91 4.29 6.44
N MET A 161 -10.37 4.42 5.18
CA MET A 161 -9.51 4.78 4.05
C MET A 161 -8.88 6.15 4.27
N VAL A 162 -9.71 7.14 4.61
CA VAL A 162 -9.28 8.51 4.87
C VAL A 162 -8.33 8.54 6.06
N VAL A 163 -8.67 7.85 7.15
CA VAL A 163 -7.81 7.75 8.34
C VAL A 163 -6.46 7.14 8.01
N SER A 164 -6.40 6.07 7.21
CA SER A 164 -5.13 5.44 6.83
C SER A 164 -4.28 6.29 5.88
N ILE A 165 -4.90 7.05 4.99
CA ILE A 165 -4.19 8.04 4.16
C ILE A 165 -3.60 9.13 5.07
N ILE A 166 -4.39 9.70 5.99
CA ILE A 166 -3.91 10.72 6.94
C ILE A 166 -2.77 10.16 7.80
N SER A 167 -2.91 8.94 8.32
CA SER A 167 -1.86 8.27 9.10
C SER A 167 -0.55 8.16 8.33
N THR A 168 -0.62 7.90 7.02
CA THR A 168 0.57 7.82 6.15
C THR A 168 1.31 9.15 6.09
N PHE A 169 0.60 10.28 6.08
CA PHE A 169 1.19 11.62 6.10
C PHE A 169 1.65 12.04 7.49
N VAL A 170 0.91 11.69 8.54
CA VAL A 170 1.25 12.02 9.93
C VAL A 170 2.53 11.30 10.39
N GLU A 171 2.90 10.17 9.80
CA GLU A 171 4.21 9.54 10.05
C GLU A 171 5.39 10.42 9.61
N CYS A 172 5.19 11.28 8.61
CA CYS A 172 6.20 12.18 8.05
C CYS A 172 6.10 13.58 8.66
N GLN A 173 6.17 13.70 9.99
CA GLN A 173 6.34 15.01 10.62
C GLN A 173 7.79 15.48 10.44
N PRO A 174 8.02 16.73 10.02
CA PRO A 174 9.35 17.31 10.12
C PRO A 174 9.77 17.27 11.59
N PHE A 175 10.96 16.76 11.84
CA PHE A 175 11.59 16.95 13.13
C PHE A 175 12.06 18.40 13.15
N ASP A 176 11.24 19.31 13.68
CA ASP A 176 11.73 20.60 14.14
C ASP A 176 12.59 20.33 15.39
N GLN A 177 13.85 19.97 15.15
CA GLN A 177 14.92 20.04 16.14
C GLN A 177 16.28 20.16 15.44
#